data_AF-A0A810MSG3-F1
#
_entry.id   AF-A0A810MSG3-F1
#
_cell.length_a   1.000
_cell.length_b   1.000
_cell.length_c   1.000
_cell.angle_alpha   90.00
_cell.angle_beta   90.00
_cell.angle_gamma   90.00
#
_symmetry.space_group_name_H-M   'P 1'
#
loop_
_entity.id
_entity.type
_entity.pdbx_description
1 polymer ?
#
loop_
_entity_poly.entity_id
_entity_poly.type
_entity_poly.pdbx_seq_one_letter_code
_entity_poly.pdbx_strand_id
1 'polypeptide(L)'
;MTAVPRVVVSAPSSGHGKTAVAVGLLAACAARGLTAAGFKVGPDYTDAGYLGLAAGRVGRNLDPRLVGPQRIAPLFAHGSAGADIAVVEGTMGLFDSLAGRAESDSTAGVASVLRAPVVLVVDVAAMGQSVAALVHGFRAYDELLWLGGVILNRVASDRHEQLLRDALEDIGVPVFGALRRRDLPAVLPARQHGVVPVAHRTVEALRAVRRLGEAIAGAVDLDRLLAVARSAPRLSGEAWSAAAAFADAPPLPVGPGGRRPVIAVAGGPALSYGYAETAELLAAAGATVVAVDPLVDEALPAGTDALVIGGALPETYAEELSANRRLCAAVAELARAGRPVLAEGTGLLWLAREFDGRPMCGVLDATGVSMDQIVVGYREATARASTAVAPLGARLVGYKHHRGVVNPRAGQAPAWTWAAGAPEGFVWRRVHASQLTLHWAGNPEIAHRLVAASTPSPAALAPGAVPAQGGAPAPANGGPVLTKTGPSAPVPAQAGAPVSAPAGVPVSAPAGVSVSGAAPVVQPAPAPVPAGAVPPAASGSAAPVPGAVDLTDEPTADVRPPATRPAAPTTPVGTPDAGRAAPPAVGGAEGEA
;
A
#
# COMPACT_ATOMS: atom_id res chain seq x y z
N MET A 1 -2.99 24.53 -9.15
CA MET A 1 -3.04 24.99 -7.75
C MET A 1 -4.32 24.46 -7.12
N THR A 2 -4.28 23.95 -5.88
CA THR A 2 -5.49 23.56 -5.15
C THR A 2 -5.69 24.43 -3.91
N ALA A 3 -6.95 24.75 -3.61
CA ALA A 3 -7.38 25.50 -2.44
C ALA A 3 -8.31 24.65 -1.54
N VAL A 4 -8.37 23.34 -1.75
CA VAL A 4 -9.27 22.44 -1.02
C VAL A 4 -8.91 22.44 0.47
N PRO A 5 -9.89 22.70 1.37
CA PRO A 5 -9.73 22.55 2.81
C PRO A 5 -9.29 21.14 3.17
N ARG A 6 -8.34 20.99 4.10
CA ARG A 6 -7.76 19.68 4.38
C ARG A 6 -7.20 19.53 5.79
N VAL A 7 -7.23 18.30 6.29
CA VAL A 7 -6.74 17.92 7.61
C VAL A 7 -6.02 16.57 7.54
N VAL A 8 -4.93 16.43 8.32
CA VAL A 8 -4.28 15.14 8.53
C VAL A 8 -4.71 14.56 9.87
N VAL A 9 -5.32 13.38 9.86
CA VAL A 9 -5.72 12.65 11.08
C VAL A 9 -4.60 11.69 11.46
N SER A 10 -3.92 11.96 12.56
CA SER A 10 -2.75 11.19 13.04
C SER A 10 -2.90 10.77 14.50
N ALA A 11 -1.88 10.16 15.10
CA ALA A 11 -1.85 9.77 16.51
C ALA A 11 -0.40 9.62 17.01
N PRO A 12 -0.19 9.55 18.34
CA PRO A 12 1.11 9.20 18.92
C PRO A 12 1.65 7.84 18.44
N SER A 13 0.78 6.84 18.28
CA SER A 13 1.18 5.51 17.81
C SER A 13 0.02 4.74 17.14
N SER A 14 0.27 3.49 16.74
CA SER A 14 -0.77 2.56 16.27
C SER A 14 -1.80 2.20 17.36
N GLY A 15 -3.03 1.86 16.97
CA GLY A 15 -4.09 1.45 17.92
C GLY A 15 -4.94 2.58 18.52
N HIS A 16 -4.50 3.84 18.43
CA HIS A 16 -5.22 5.00 18.99
C HIS A 16 -6.59 5.32 18.33
N GLY A 17 -7.00 4.61 17.28
CA GLY A 17 -8.31 4.78 16.62
C GLY A 17 -8.35 5.71 15.40
N LYS A 18 -7.19 6.18 14.89
CA LYS A 18 -7.06 7.06 13.71
C LYS A 18 -8.02 6.73 12.56
N THR A 19 -7.96 5.50 12.07
CA THR A 19 -8.72 5.01 10.91
C THR A 19 -10.23 5.14 11.13
N ALA A 20 -10.72 4.73 12.31
CA ALA A 20 -12.12 4.85 12.67
C ALA A 20 -12.58 6.32 12.76
N VAL A 21 -11.73 7.21 13.28
CA VAL A 21 -12.00 8.66 13.31
C VAL A 21 -11.98 9.25 11.90
N ALA A 22 -11.00 8.92 11.05
CA ALA A 22 -10.91 9.44 9.68
C ALA A 22 -12.09 8.98 8.80
N VAL A 23 -12.45 7.70 8.87
CA VAL A 23 -13.63 7.12 8.21
C VAL A 23 -14.91 7.78 8.72
N GLY A 24 -15.06 7.96 10.04
CA GLY A 24 -16.23 8.62 10.63
C GLY A 24 -16.32 10.11 10.28
N LEU A 25 -15.20 10.83 10.19
CA LEU A 25 -15.16 12.23 9.73
C LEU A 25 -15.64 12.36 8.28
N LEU A 26 -15.18 11.48 7.38
CA LEU A 26 -15.65 11.45 6.00
C LEU A 26 -17.14 11.14 5.90
N ALA A 27 -17.61 10.11 6.64
CA ALA A 27 -19.02 9.74 6.67
C ALA A 27 -19.92 10.85 7.26
N ALA A 28 -19.47 11.55 8.29
CA ALA A 28 -20.19 12.67 8.89
C ALA A 28 -20.23 13.91 7.98
N CYS A 29 -19.16 14.18 7.21
CA CYS A 29 -19.17 15.21 6.18
C CYS A 29 -20.15 14.86 5.05
N ALA A 30 -20.13 13.63 4.55
CA ALA A 30 -21.08 13.15 3.54
C ALA A 30 -22.54 13.21 4.03
N ALA A 31 -22.80 12.87 5.30
CA ALA A 31 -24.12 13.01 5.92
C ALA A 31 -24.60 14.47 6.06
N ARG A 32 -23.68 15.44 6.12
CA ARG A 32 -23.97 16.89 6.04
C ARG A 32 -24.08 17.41 4.59
N GLY A 33 -24.01 16.54 3.58
CA GLY A 33 -24.05 16.91 2.17
C GLY A 33 -22.76 17.54 1.63
N LEU A 34 -21.64 17.45 2.37
CA LEU A 34 -20.34 17.94 1.92
C LEU A 34 -19.63 16.88 1.08
N THR A 35 -19.06 17.29 -0.06
CA THR A 35 -18.24 16.42 -0.90
C THR A 35 -16.89 16.22 -0.25
N ALA A 36 -16.65 15.06 0.36
CA ALA A 36 -15.40 14.76 1.05
C ALA A 36 -14.45 13.91 0.18
N ALA A 37 -13.14 14.05 0.35
CA ALA A 37 -12.12 13.21 -0.30
C ALA A 37 -11.22 12.52 0.74
N GLY A 38 -11.09 11.19 0.64
CA GLY A 38 -10.31 10.38 1.57
C GLY A 38 -8.95 9.97 1.01
N PHE A 39 -7.89 10.17 1.80
CA PHE A 39 -6.53 9.77 1.44
C PHE A 39 -5.87 8.98 2.57
N LYS A 40 -5.11 7.93 2.23
CA LYS A 40 -4.30 7.17 3.16
C LYS A 40 -2.81 7.45 2.96
N VAL A 41 -2.09 7.83 4.01
CA VAL A 41 -0.62 7.88 3.98
C VAL A 41 -0.06 6.45 3.94
N GLY A 42 0.90 6.22 3.04
CA GLY A 42 1.53 4.92 2.82
C GLY A 42 0.69 3.95 1.98
N PRO A 43 1.09 2.66 1.93
CA PRO A 43 0.67 1.72 0.89
C PRO A 43 -0.58 0.87 1.23
N ASP A 44 -1.33 1.20 2.29
CA ASP A 44 -2.47 0.39 2.72
C ASP A 44 -3.73 0.65 1.88
N TYR A 45 -4.11 -0.32 1.04
CA TYR A 45 -5.32 -0.28 0.21
C TYR A 45 -6.62 -0.49 1.00
N THR A 46 -6.56 -1.15 2.16
CA THR A 46 -7.75 -1.45 2.98
C THR A 46 -8.28 -0.17 3.60
N ASP A 47 -7.38 0.57 4.24
CA ASP A 47 -7.70 1.85 4.87
C ASP A 47 -8.14 2.85 3.79
N ALA A 48 -7.41 2.96 2.66
CA ALA A 48 -7.81 3.79 1.51
C ALA A 48 -9.22 3.41 0.99
N GLY A 49 -9.54 2.12 0.93
CA GLY A 49 -10.85 1.61 0.55
C GLY A 49 -11.98 2.02 1.51
N TYR A 50 -11.78 1.91 2.82
CA TYR A 50 -12.75 2.38 3.82
C TYR A 50 -12.95 3.90 3.77
N LEU A 51 -11.87 4.67 3.56
CA LEU A 51 -11.96 6.12 3.38
C LEU A 51 -12.76 6.48 2.13
N GLY A 52 -12.53 5.77 1.01
CA GLY A 52 -13.33 5.93 -0.21
C GLY A 52 -14.82 5.58 -0.02
N LEU A 53 -15.09 4.47 0.66
CA LEU A 53 -16.44 4.03 1.00
C LEU A 53 -17.20 5.08 1.83
N ALA A 54 -16.53 5.70 2.80
CA ALA A 54 -17.10 6.78 3.63
C ALA A 54 -17.26 8.11 2.89
N ALA A 55 -16.35 8.42 1.97
CA ALA A 55 -16.40 9.62 1.13
C ALA A 55 -17.42 9.52 -0.03
N GLY A 56 -17.91 8.32 -0.36
CA GLY A 56 -18.67 8.08 -1.59
C GLY A 56 -17.85 8.28 -2.87
N ARG A 57 -16.51 8.29 -2.77
CA ARG A 57 -15.55 8.62 -3.83
C ARG A 57 -14.39 7.63 -3.83
N VAL A 58 -13.53 7.68 -4.84
CA VAL A 58 -12.30 6.87 -4.85
C VAL A 58 -11.38 7.36 -3.73
N GLY A 59 -11.09 6.47 -2.77
CA GLY A 59 -10.04 6.69 -1.78
C GLY A 59 -8.67 6.39 -2.39
N ARG A 60 -7.65 7.20 -2.06
CA ARG A 60 -6.32 7.13 -2.70
C ARG A 60 -5.20 7.03 -1.68
N ASN A 61 -4.05 6.50 -2.12
CA ASN A 61 -2.84 6.42 -1.31
C ASN A 61 -1.90 7.60 -1.61
N LEU A 62 -1.24 8.09 -0.57
CA LEU A 62 -0.19 9.12 -0.63
C LEU A 62 1.07 8.52 0.00
N ASP A 63 1.85 7.84 -0.84
CA ASP A 63 3.07 7.11 -0.42
C ASP A 63 4.32 7.76 -1.04
N PRO A 64 5.03 8.65 -0.31
CA PRO A 64 6.20 9.34 -0.85
C PRO A 64 7.38 8.40 -1.14
N ARG A 65 7.38 7.16 -0.62
CA ARG A 65 8.42 6.17 -0.92
C ARG A 65 8.14 5.42 -2.22
N LEU A 66 6.87 5.21 -2.59
CA LEU A 66 6.47 4.56 -3.85
C LEU A 66 6.29 5.54 -5.02
N VAL A 67 5.78 6.76 -4.78
CA VAL A 67 5.54 7.76 -5.85
C VAL A 67 6.58 8.89 -5.90
N GLY A 68 7.39 9.03 -4.85
CA GLY A 68 8.29 10.17 -4.64
C GLY A 68 7.57 11.36 -3.97
N PRO A 69 8.20 12.07 -3.02
CA PRO A 69 7.59 13.16 -2.27
C PRO A 69 7.06 14.29 -3.17
N GLN A 70 7.71 14.52 -4.31
CA GLN A 70 7.31 15.52 -5.31
C GLN A 70 5.95 15.24 -5.96
N ARG A 71 5.44 14.00 -5.94
CA ARG A 71 4.14 13.65 -6.51
C ARG A 71 2.99 13.77 -5.50
N ILE A 72 3.27 13.94 -4.20
CA ILE A 72 2.25 13.94 -3.14
C ILE A 72 1.26 15.10 -3.27
N ALA A 73 1.75 16.35 -3.40
CA ALA A 73 0.85 17.49 -3.59
C ALA A 73 0.07 17.45 -4.93
N PRO A 74 0.67 17.07 -6.08
CA PRO A 74 -0.06 16.82 -7.33
C PRO A 74 -1.15 15.73 -7.23
N LEU A 75 -0.85 14.57 -6.63
CA LEU A 75 -1.81 13.47 -6.48
C LEU A 75 -2.94 13.82 -5.49
N PHE A 76 -2.61 14.51 -4.40
CA PHE A 76 -3.60 15.09 -3.50
C PHE A 76 -4.52 16.07 -4.25
N ALA A 77 -3.95 17.00 -5.03
CA ALA A 77 -4.73 17.98 -5.79
C ALA A 77 -5.62 17.33 -6.86
N HIS A 78 -5.18 16.22 -7.45
CA HIS A 78 -5.98 15.40 -8.36
C HIS A 78 -7.17 14.73 -7.63
N GLY A 79 -6.91 13.94 -6.58
CA GLY A 79 -7.98 13.20 -5.88
C GLY A 79 -9.01 14.10 -5.15
N SER A 80 -8.57 15.28 -4.71
CA SER A 80 -9.40 16.26 -4.00
C SER A 80 -10.16 17.22 -4.92
N ALA A 81 -10.01 17.09 -6.25
CA ALA A 81 -10.70 17.94 -7.20
C ALA A 81 -12.23 17.89 -7.00
N GLY A 82 -12.83 19.06 -6.77
CA GLY A 82 -14.26 19.22 -6.49
C GLY A 82 -14.72 18.77 -5.10
N ALA A 83 -13.81 18.59 -4.14
CA ALA A 83 -14.17 18.31 -2.74
C ALA A 83 -14.22 19.59 -1.88
N ASP A 84 -15.18 19.65 -0.96
CA ASP A 84 -15.34 20.68 0.07
C ASP A 84 -14.34 20.50 1.23
N ILE A 85 -13.91 19.25 1.47
CA ILE A 85 -12.85 18.89 2.43
C ILE A 85 -12.12 17.62 1.99
N ALA A 86 -10.81 17.57 2.24
CA ALA A 86 -10.02 16.34 2.20
C ALA A 86 -9.57 15.90 3.60
N VAL A 87 -9.76 14.61 3.91
CA VAL A 87 -9.28 13.98 5.14
C VAL A 87 -8.16 13.01 4.78
N VAL A 88 -6.97 13.25 5.32
CA VAL A 88 -5.76 12.45 5.09
C VAL A 88 -5.48 11.63 6.34
N GLU A 89 -5.70 10.33 6.31
CA GLU A 89 -5.35 9.44 7.42
C GLU A 89 -3.85 9.12 7.40
N GLY A 90 -3.18 9.36 8.53
CA GLY A 90 -1.78 8.99 8.74
C GLY A 90 -1.53 7.48 8.71
N THR A 91 -0.25 7.10 8.73
CA THR A 91 0.20 5.75 9.05
C THR A 91 0.97 5.75 10.37
N MET A 92 0.94 4.64 11.10
CA MET A 92 1.68 4.44 12.37
C MET A 92 1.53 5.63 13.35
N GLY A 93 2.55 6.03 14.10
CA GLY A 93 2.60 7.33 14.78
C GLY A 93 2.94 8.49 13.83
N LEU A 94 2.72 9.72 14.27
CA LEU A 94 2.87 10.93 13.46
C LEU A 94 4.26 11.07 12.79
N PHE A 95 5.32 10.77 13.53
CA PHE A 95 6.72 10.88 13.06
C PHE A 95 7.31 9.53 12.61
N ASP A 96 6.56 8.43 12.72
CA ASP A 96 7.08 7.09 12.41
C ASP A 96 7.23 6.88 10.90
N SER A 97 8.28 6.15 10.50
CA SER A 97 8.57 5.80 9.10
C SER A 97 8.88 4.32 8.94
N LEU A 98 8.28 3.68 7.93
CA LEU A 98 8.54 2.27 7.58
C LEU A 98 9.92 2.07 6.91
N ALA A 99 10.58 3.13 6.44
CA ALA A 99 11.92 3.07 5.85
C ALA A 99 12.99 3.81 6.68
N GLY A 100 12.64 4.27 7.89
CA GLY A 100 13.54 5.01 8.78
C GLY A 100 13.87 6.44 8.32
N ARG A 101 13.06 7.04 7.43
CA ARG A 101 13.29 8.37 6.82
C ARG A 101 12.21 9.40 7.19
N ALA A 102 11.93 9.51 8.48
CA ALA A 102 10.83 10.26 9.08
C ALA A 102 10.52 11.62 8.43
N GLU A 103 11.54 12.43 8.11
CA GLU A 103 11.38 13.76 7.47
C GLU A 103 10.69 13.71 6.09
N SER A 104 10.78 12.58 5.37
CA SER A 104 10.36 12.43 3.97
C SER A 104 9.18 11.48 3.74
N ASP A 105 8.98 10.49 4.62
CA ASP A 105 7.98 9.43 4.43
C ASP A 105 7.14 9.06 5.66
N SER A 106 7.21 9.85 6.73
CA SER A 106 6.23 9.81 7.83
C SER A 106 4.92 10.54 7.49
N THR A 107 3.94 10.39 8.38
CA THR A 107 2.71 11.20 8.34
C THR A 107 3.01 12.70 8.47
N ALA A 108 3.99 13.09 9.30
CA ALA A 108 4.44 14.47 9.43
C ALA A 108 5.03 15.02 8.11
N GLY A 109 5.88 14.24 7.44
CA GLY A 109 6.44 14.63 6.13
C GLY A 109 5.35 14.91 5.09
N VAL A 110 4.32 14.04 5.01
CA VAL A 110 3.16 14.27 4.13
C VAL A 110 2.34 15.50 4.56
N ALA A 111 2.11 15.69 5.87
CA ALA A 111 1.40 16.86 6.38
C ALA A 111 2.13 18.18 6.03
N SER A 112 3.45 18.21 6.12
CA SER A 112 4.30 19.35 5.75
C SER A 112 4.28 19.63 4.25
N VAL A 113 4.41 18.61 3.40
CA VAL A 113 4.26 18.76 1.92
C VAL A 113 2.87 19.28 1.54
N LEU A 114 1.83 18.79 2.22
CA LEU A 114 0.46 19.27 2.04
C LEU A 114 0.16 20.58 2.79
N ARG A 115 1.09 21.12 3.58
CA ARG A 115 0.87 22.29 4.45
C ARG A 115 -0.46 22.19 5.21
N ALA A 116 -0.75 21.01 5.75
CA ALA A 116 -2.05 20.64 6.28
C ALA A 116 -1.99 20.56 7.82
N PRO A 117 -2.99 21.09 8.54
CA PRO A 117 -3.08 20.95 9.99
C PRO A 117 -3.24 19.48 10.37
N VAL A 118 -2.51 19.06 11.41
CA VAL A 118 -2.61 17.73 12.00
C VAL A 118 -3.60 17.75 13.16
N VAL A 119 -4.60 16.88 13.13
CA VAL A 119 -5.46 16.56 14.27
C VAL A 119 -5.00 15.23 14.86
N LEU A 120 -4.58 15.27 16.12
CA LEU A 120 -4.01 14.12 16.82
C LEU A 120 -5.10 13.35 17.57
N VAL A 121 -5.31 12.08 17.22
CA VAL A 121 -6.22 11.16 17.93
C VAL A 121 -5.45 10.49 19.07
N VAL A 122 -5.91 10.66 20.30
CA VAL A 122 -5.22 10.13 21.49
C VAL A 122 -6.13 9.16 22.25
N ASP A 123 -5.72 7.89 22.37
CA ASP A 123 -6.36 6.97 23.33
C ASP A 123 -5.96 7.40 24.74
N VAL A 124 -6.95 7.85 25.50
CA VAL A 124 -6.81 8.36 26.86
C VAL A 124 -7.39 7.41 27.90
N ALA A 125 -7.70 6.15 27.54
CA ALA A 125 -8.38 5.20 28.42
C ALA A 125 -7.69 4.95 29.78
N ALA A 126 -6.38 5.21 29.87
CA ALA A 126 -5.56 5.11 31.07
C ALA A 126 -4.72 6.39 31.32
N MET A 127 -5.17 7.55 30.83
CA MET A 127 -4.49 8.84 31.00
C MET A 127 -5.27 9.79 31.90
N GLY A 128 -4.61 10.86 32.31
CA GLY A 128 -5.21 12.04 32.93
C GLY A 128 -4.38 13.24 32.47
N GLN A 129 -3.87 14.03 33.42
CA GLN A 129 -2.98 15.18 33.16
C GLN A 129 -1.79 14.87 32.23
N SER A 130 -1.28 13.63 32.23
CA SER A 130 -0.21 13.19 31.32
C SER A 130 -0.53 13.33 29.82
N VAL A 131 -1.81 13.49 29.43
CA VAL A 131 -2.18 13.82 28.04
C VAL A 131 -1.53 15.13 27.58
N ALA A 132 -1.41 16.12 28.47
CA ALA A 132 -0.79 17.40 28.18
C ALA A 132 0.71 17.24 27.86
N ALA A 133 1.45 16.52 28.71
CA ALA A 133 2.86 16.24 28.49
C ALA A 133 3.12 15.51 27.16
N LEU A 134 2.27 14.52 26.83
CA LEU A 134 2.34 13.78 25.56
C LEU A 134 2.10 14.70 24.36
N VAL A 135 0.97 15.42 24.35
CA VAL A 135 0.58 16.30 23.23
C VAL A 135 1.54 17.48 23.07
N HIS A 136 2.02 18.05 24.19
CA HIS A 136 3.06 19.07 24.20
C HIS A 136 4.36 18.55 23.56
N GLY A 137 4.79 17.33 23.91
CA GLY A 137 5.95 16.69 23.29
C GLY A 137 5.81 16.56 21.78
N PHE A 138 4.66 16.08 21.29
CA PHE A 138 4.38 15.98 19.84
C PHE A 138 4.33 17.35 19.13
N ARG A 139 3.85 18.40 19.80
CA ARG A 139 3.85 19.78 19.25
C ARG A 139 5.25 20.40 19.23
N ALA A 140 6.07 20.15 20.24
CA ALA A 140 7.40 20.73 20.39
C ALA A 140 8.50 19.98 19.63
N TYR A 141 8.22 18.76 19.14
CA TYR A 141 9.21 17.94 18.41
C TYR A 141 9.54 18.49 17.02
N ASP A 142 8.56 19.08 16.33
CA ASP A 142 8.73 19.76 15.05
C ASP A 142 7.89 21.05 15.07
N GLU A 143 8.54 22.18 15.32
CA GLU A 143 7.89 23.50 15.40
C GLU A 143 7.33 24.00 14.05
N LEU A 144 7.75 23.40 12.93
CA LEU A 144 7.21 23.69 11.60
C LEU A 144 5.93 22.90 11.31
N LEU A 145 5.70 21.80 12.04
CA LEU A 145 4.51 20.97 11.91
C LEU A 145 3.33 21.58 12.66
N TRP A 146 2.29 21.94 11.90
CA TRP A 146 1.09 22.52 12.48
C TRP A 146 0.20 21.48 13.14
N LEU A 147 0.40 21.23 14.44
CA LEU A 147 -0.54 20.49 15.28
C LEU A 147 -1.77 21.38 15.56
N GLY A 148 -2.84 21.17 14.81
CA GLY A 148 -4.07 21.98 14.85
C GLY A 148 -4.98 21.69 16.05
N GLY A 149 -4.81 20.53 16.71
CA GLY A 149 -5.52 20.16 17.94
C GLY A 149 -5.66 18.65 18.09
N VAL A 150 -6.57 18.20 18.98
CA VAL A 150 -6.75 16.78 19.29
C VAL A 150 -8.21 16.31 19.26
N ILE A 151 -8.38 15.00 19.09
CA ILE A 151 -9.61 14.25 19.38
C ILE A 151 -9.28 13.20 20.44
N LEU A 152 -9.99 13.24 21.57
CA LEU A 152 -9.81 12.31 22.68
C LEU A 152 -10.60 11.03 22.40
N ASN A 153 -9.99 9.87 22.54
CA ASN A 153 -10.60 8.57 22.29
C ASN A 153 -10.62 7.69 23.54
N ARG A 154 -11.69 6.89 23.70
CA ARG A 154 -11.94 5.97 24.83
C ARG A 154 -12.02 6.66 26.20
N VAL A 155 -12.50 7.91 26.22
CA VAL A 155 -12.79 8.68 27.44
C VAL A 155 -13.79 7.91 28.32
N ALA A 156 -13.61 7.95 29.64
CA ALA A 156 -14.33 7.08 30.57
C ALA A 156 -15.67 7.67 31.08
N SER A 157 -15.72 8.99 31.27
CA SER A 157 -16.87 9.72 31.85
C SER A 157 -16.71 11.22 31.62
N ASP A 158 -17.75 12.00 31.89
CA ASP A 158 -17.73 13.47 31.73
C ASP A 158 -16.68 14.14 32.63
N ARG A 159 -16.52 13.64 33.88
CA ARG A 159 -15.45 14.09 34.79
C ARG A 159 -14.05 13.81 34.24
N HIS A 160 -13.86 12.66 33.58
CA HIS A 160 -12.59 12.34 32.95
C HIS A 160 -12.36 13.26 31.74
N GLU A 161 -13.39 13.54 30.95
CA GLU A 161 -13.31 14.47 29.83
C GLU A 161 -12.89 15.88 30.27
N GLN A 162 -13.52 16.43 31.31
CA GLN A 162 -13.18 17.77 31.81
C GLN A 162 -11.70 17.84 32.20
N LEU A 163 -11.21 16.87 33.00
CA LEU A 163 -9.81 16.80 33.43
C LEU A 163 -8.82 16.77 32.26
N LEU A 164 -9.17 16.09 31.15
CA LEU A 164 -8.36 16.05 29.94
C LEU A 164 -8.42 17.35 29.14
N ARG A 165 -9.57 18.04 29.14
CA ARG A 165 -9.75 19.35 28.50
C ARG A 165 -8.95 20.41 29.24
N ASP A 166 -9.06 20.48 30.56
CA ASP A 166 -8.30 21.40 31.42
C ASP A 166 -6.78 21.25 31.17
N ALA A 167 -6.29 20.01 31.19
CA ALA A 167 -4.88 19.68 30.95
C ALA A 167 -4.37 20.17 29.57
N LEU A 168 -5.23 20.15 28.55
CA LEU A 168 -4.88 20.58 27.19
C LEU A 168 -5.07 22.09 26.97
N GLU A 169 -5.96 22.72 27.75
CA GLU A 169 -6.12 24.17 27.81
C GLU A 169 -4.89 24.83 28.45
N ASP A 170 -4.31 24.24 29.51
CA ASP A 170 -3.06 24.71 30.14
C ASP A 170 -1.87 24.85 29.15
N ILE A 171 -1.83 23.99 28.11
CA ILE A 171 -0.82 24.06 27.05
C ILE A 171 -1.31 24.77 25.78
N GLY A 172 -2.56 25.25 25.75
CA GLY A 172 -3.16 25.94 24.61
C GLY A 172 -3.44 25.06 23.39
N VAL A 173 -3.80 23.79 23.57
CA VAL A 173 -4.13 22.86 22.47
C VAL A 173 -5.64 22.59 22.43
N PRO A 174 -6.35 22.90 21.33
CA PRO A 174 -7.80 22.75 21.28
C PRO A 174 -8.22 21.28 21.17
N VAL A 175 -9.26 20.91 21.93
CA VAL A 175 -9.95 19.62 21.86
C VAL A 175 -11.19 19.73 20.99
N PHE A 176 -11.19 19.11 19.81
CA PHE A 176 -12.34 19.11 18.89
C PHE A 176 -13.45 18.15 19.31
N GLY A 177 -13.14 17.08 20.06
CA GLY A 177 -14.13 16.09 20.43
C GLY A 177 -13.60 15.04 21.39
N ALA A 178 -14.54 14.28 21.98
CA ALA A 178 -14.27 13.30 23.01
C ALA A 178 -15.17 12.07 22.84
N LEU A 179 -14.60 10.97 22.35
CA LEU A 179 -15.29 9.71 22.13
C LEU A 179 -15.20 8.82 23.37
N ARG A 180 -16.33 8.34 23.86
CA ARG A 180 -16.39 7.33 24.92
C ARG A 180 -15.93 5.98 24.37
N ARG A 181 -15.53 5.06 25.27
CA ARG A 181 -15.00 3.72 24.93
C ARG A 181 -15.91 2.85 24.06
N ARG A 182 -17.19 3.19 23.93
CA ARG A 182 -18.22 2.40 23.21
C ARG A 182 -18.69 3.06 21.90
N ASP A 183 -18.27 4.29 21.64
CA ASP A 183 -18.84 5.13 20.57
C ASP A 183 -18.29 4.76 19.21
N LEU A 184 -17.01 4.42 19.15
CA LEU A 184 -16.41 3.78 17.99
C LEU A 184 -16.69 2.26 18.07
N PRO A 185 -17.60 1.70 17.26
CA PRO A 185 -17.82 0.26 17.25
C PRO A 185 -16.57 -0.49 16.77
N ALA A 186 -16.42 -1.75 17.20
CA ALA A 186 -15.41 -2.69 16.69
C ALA A 186 -15.78 -3.13 15.27
N VAL A 187 -15.66 -2.20 14.34
CA VAL A 187 -16.28 -2.24 13.01
C VAL A 187 -15.25 -2.40 11.89
N LEU A 188 -14.08 -1.80 12.06
CA LEU A 188 -12.94 -2.09 11.21
C LEU A 188 -12.40 -3.46 11.65
N PRO A 189 -12.35 -4.47 10.76
CA PRO A 189 -11.83 -5.79 11.12
C PRO A 189 -10.41 -5.70 11.66
N ALA A 190 -10.03 -6.66 12.50
CA ALA A 190 -8.62 -6.86 12.77
C ALA A 190 -7.87 -7.08 11.44
N ARG A 191 -6.75 -6.37 11.24
CA ARG A 191 -5.88 -6.45 10.04
C ARG A 191 -5.49 -7.87 9.62
N GLN A 192 -5.66 -8.84 10.53
CA GLN A 192 -5.60 -10.28 10.31
C GLN A 192 -6.47 -10.76 9.12
N HIS A 193 -7.54 -10.04 8.74
CA HIS A 193 -8.48 -10.43 7.69
C HIS A 193 -8.31 -9.69 6.35
N GLY A 194 -7.28 -8.84 6.19
CA GLY A 194 -7.03 -8.14 4.92
C GLY A 194 -8.17 -7.22 4.44
N VAL A 195 -8.27 -7.03 3.12
CA VAL A 195 -9.13 -6.01 2.43
C VAL A 195 -10.63 -6.38 2.42
N VAL A 196 -11.02 -7.45 3.12
CA VAL A 196 -12.26 -8.21 2.94
C VAL A 196 -13.56 -7.38 2.89
N PRO A 197 -14.04 -6.71 3.96
CA PRO A 197 -15.42 -6.22 3.93
C PRO A 197 -15.62 -4.98 3.05
N VAL A 198 -14.54 -4.28 2.69
CA VAL A 198 -14.60 -3.18 1.72
C VAL A 198 -14.91 -3.72 0.34
N ALA A 199 -14.22 -4.77 -0.09
CA ALA A 199 -14.26 -5.29 -1.46
C ALA A 199 -15.69 -5.63 -1.94
N HIS A 200 -16.56 -6.09 -1.03
CA HIS A 200 -17.95 -6.42 -1.35
C HIS A 200 -18.96 -5.29 -1.10
N ARG A 201 -18.59 -4.17 -0.47
CA ARG A 201 -19.58 -3.15 0.00
C ARG A 201 -20.71 -3.79 0.83
N THR A 202 -20.36 -4.75 1.71
CA THR A 202 -21.38 -5.49 2.47
C THR A 202 -22.30 -4.53 3.23
N VAL A 203 -23.55 -4.93 3.44
CA VAL A 203 -24.51 -4.09 4.18
C VAL A 203 -23.97 -3.82 5.60
N GLU A 204 -23.20 -4.76 6.13
CA GLU A 204 -22.42 -4.68 7.36
C GLU A 204 -21.37 -3.56 7.29
N ALA A 205 -20.53 -3.50 6.24
CA ALA A 205 -19.53 -2.46 6.01
C ALA A 205 -20.16 -1.06 5.82
N LEU A 206 -21.31 -0.98 5.15
CA LEU A 206 -22.07 0.27 5.00
C LEU A 206 -22.70 0.74 6.32
N ARG A 207 -23.36 -0.17 7.08
CA ARG A 207 -23.87 0.12 8.43
C ARG A 207 -22.73 0.55 9.37
N ALA A 208 -21.58 -0.10 9.27
CA ALA A 208 -20.35 0.19 9.98
C ALA A 208 -19.89 1.64 9.79
N VAL A 209 -19.68 2.04 8.53
CA VAL A 209 -19.27 3.39 8.15
C VAL A 209 -20.30 4.43 8.60
N ARG A 210 -21.60 4.15 8.42
CA ARG A 210 -22.67 5.05 8.88
C ARG A 210 -22.63 5.28 10.39
N ARG A 211 -22.47 4.21 11.19
CA ARG A 211 -22.35 4.31 12.65
C ARG A 211 -21.11 5.08 13.12
N LEU A 212 -19.99 4.97 12.40
CA LEU A 212 -18.81 5.81 12.66
C LEU A 212 -19.11 7.29 12.37
N GLY A 213 -19.85 7.59 11.30
CA GLY A 213 -20.33 8.94 10.99
C GLY A 213 -21.28 9.50 12.05
N GLU A 214 -22.27 8.71 12.48
CA GLU A 214 -23.20 9.06 13.56
C GLU A 214 -22.46 9.37 14.88
N ALA A 215 -21.51 8.52 15.28
CA ALA A 215 -20.71 8.72 16.49
C ALA A 215 -19.81 9.96 16.43
N ILE A 216 -19.14 10.21 15.29
CA ILE A 216 -18.31 11.40 15.10
C ILE A 216 -19.16 12.67 15.07
N ALA A 217 -20.32 12.66 14.39
CA ALA A 217 -21.22 13.81 14.33
C ALA A 217 -21.80 14.21 15.70
N GLY A 218 -21.96 13.25 16.62
CA GLY A 218 -22.42 13.51 17.99
C GLY A 218 -21.32 13.90 18.99
N ALA A 219 -20.05 13.59 18.72
CA ALA A 219 -18.95 13.71 19.68
C ALA A 219 -17.81 14.67 19.26
N VAL A 220 -17.81 15.16 18.01
CA VAL A 220 -16.78 16.05 17.46
C VAL A 220 -17.42 17.33 16.91
N ASP A 221 -16.85 18.47 17.28
CA ASP A 221 -17.16 19.77 16.70
C ASP A 221 -16.61 19.86 15.26
N LEU A 222 -17.43 19.38 14.33
CA LEU A 222 -17.12 19.36 12.91
C LEU A 222 -16.96 20.76 12.32
N ASP A 223 -17.62 21.78 12.88
CA ASP A 223 -17.58 23.13 12.35
C ASP A 223 -16.25 23.83 12.70
N ARG A 224 -15.72 23.61 13.92
CA ARG A 224 -14.34 23.98 14.27
C ARG A 224 -13.30 23.18 13.49
N LEU A 225 -13.53 21.89 13.25
CA LEU A 225 -12.61 21.07 12.45
C LEU A 225 -12.59 21.52 10.97
N LEU A 226 -13.74 21.86 10.39
CA LEU A 226 -13.86 22.46 9.07
C LEU A 226 -13.17 23.84 8.99
N ALA A 227 -13.28 24.66 10.04
CA ALA A 227 -12.59 25.95 10.12
C ALA A 227 -11.06 25.78 10.10
N VAL A 228 -10.53 24.79 10.84
CA VAL A 228 -9.10 24.44 10.82
C VAL A 228 -8.68 23.87 9.47
N ALA A 229 -9.48 23.00 8.86
CA ALA A 229 -9.21 22.49 7.52
C ALA A 229 -9.16 23.63 6.46
N ARG A 230 -9.98 24.67 6.62
CA ARG A 230 -10.05 25.85 5.72
C ARG A 230 -8.88 26.83 5.87
N SER A 231 -8.19 26.86 7.01
CA SER A 231 -6.99 27.69 7.19
C SER A 231 -5.72 27.05 6.61
N ALA A 232 -5.80 25.84 6.06
CA ALA A 232 -4.74 25.26 5.23
C ALA A 232 -4.50 26.12 3.97
N PRO A 233 -3.28 26.65 3.74
CA PRO A 233 -2.99 27.57 2.64
C PRO A 233 -3.16 26.90 1.27
N ARG A 234 -3.21 27.69 0.19
CA ARG A 234 -3.24 27.12 -1.18
C ARG A 234 -1.95 26.34 -1.47
N LEU A 235 -2.07 25.22 -2.17
CA LEU A 235 -0.94 24.46 -2.71
C LEU A 235 -0.64 24.93 -4.15
N SER A 236 0.63 25.25 -4.38
CA SER A 236 1.21 25.50 -5.69
C SER A 236 1.35 24.21 -6.50
N GLY A 237 1.70 24.34 -7.79
CA GLY A 237 1.83 23.22 -8.71
C GLY A 237 0.55 22.87 -9.46
N GLU A 238 0.69 22.04 -10.49
CA GLU A 238 -0.41 21.45 -11.25
C GLU A 238 -0.95 20.21 -10.52
N ALA A 239 -2.22 19.89 -10.72
CA ALA A 239 -2.75 18.61 -10.27
C ALA A 239 -2.17 17.49 -11.13
N TRP A 240 -1.95 16.30 -10.55
CA TRP A 240 -1.48 15.16 -11.32
C TRP A 240 -2.50 14.79 -12.42
N SER A 241 -1.99 14.38 -13.58
CA SER A 241 -2.77 13.91 -14.72
C SER A 241 -2.10 12.69 -15.32
N ALA A 242 -2.87 11.61 -15.48
CA ALA A 242 -2.41 10.39 -16.14
C ALA A 242 -1.94 10.64 -17.59
N ALA A 243 -2.57 11.58 -18.30
CA ALA A 243 -2.17 11.95 -19.66
C ALA A 243 -0.83 12.69 -19.70
N ALA A 244 -0.56 13.57 -18.73
CA ALA A 244 0.72 14.29 -18.63
C ALA A 244 1.91 13.34 -18.38
N ALA A 245 1.66 12.18 -17.75
CA ALA A 245 2.68 11.15 -17.55
C ALA A 245 3.17 10.48 -18.86
N PHE A 246 2.52 10.75 -19.99
CA PHE A 246 2.87 10.22 -21.32
C PHE A 246 3.16 11.31 -22.35
N ALA A 247 3.31 12.58 -21.94
CA ALA A 247 3.52 13.70 -22.86
C ALA A 247 4.75 13.50 -23.78
N ASP A 248 5.84 12.95 -23.24
CA ASP A 248 7.07 12.65 -23.96
C ASP A 248 7.17 11.17 -24.42
N ALA A 249 6.14 10.36 -24.17
CA ALA A 249 6.16 8.94 -24.51
C ALA A 249 5.90 8.74 -26.02
N PRO A 250 6.57 7.77 -26.68
CA PRO A 250 6.33 7.52 -28.10
C PRO A 250 4.88 7.06 -28.31
N PRO A 251 4.21 7.52 -29.39
CA PRO A 251 2.83 7.16 -29.67
C PRO A 251 2.71 5.64 -29.86
N LEU A 252 1.75 5.03 -29.18
CA LEU A 252 1.50 3.60 -29.32
C LEU A 252 0.82 3.27 -30.64
N PRO A 253 1.19 2.14 -31.30
CA PRO A 253 0.51 1.71 -32.50
C PRO A 253 -0.96 1.39 -32.18
N VAL A 254 -1.88 1.99 -32.92
CA VAL A 254 -3.30 1.67 -32.78
C VAL A 254 -3.54 0.28 -33.38
N GLY A 255 -4.36 -0.55 -32.71
CA GLY A 255 -4.68 -1.88 -33.19
C GLY A 255 -5.39 -1.88 -34.56
N PRO A 256 -5.43 -3.03 -35.27
CA PRO A 256 -6.13 -3.15 -36.55
C PRO A 256 -7.55 -2.57 -36.49
N GLY A 257 -7.92 -1.76 -37.49
CA GLY A 257 -9.21 -1.09 -37.54
C GLY A 257 -9.39 0.07 -36.53
N GLY A 258 -8.30 0.59 -35.95
CA GLY A 258 -8.38 1.67 -34.96
C GLY A 258 -8.71 1.17 -33.53
N ARG A 259 -8.70 -0.15 -33.30
CA ARG A 259 -9.14 -0.75 -32.04
C ARG A 259 -8.14 -0.48 -30.91
N ARG A 260 -8.63 0.04 -29.79
CA ARG A 260 -7.91 0.10 -28.50
C ARG A 260 -7.82 -1.30 -27.88
N PRO A 261 -6.68 -1.70 -27.28
CA PRO A 261 -6.59 -2.98 -26.59
C PRO A 261 -7.50 -2.99 -25.35
N VAL A 262 -8.17 -4.11 -25.11
CA VAL A 262 -9.02 -4.28 -23.92
C VAL A 262 -8.17 -4.83 -22.79
N ILE A 263 -8.07 -4.11 -21.68
CA ILE A 263 -7.29 -4.55 -20.52
C ILE A 263 -8.26 -4.78 -19.36
N ALA A 264 -8.37 -6.05 -18.96
CA ALA A 264 -9.12 -6.44 -17.78
C ALA A 264 -8.31 -6.09 -16.53
N VAL A 265 -8.93 -5.44 -15.55
CA VAL A 265 -8.30 -5.11 -14.25
C VAL A 265 -9.12 -5.76 -13.14
N ALA A 266 -8.47 -6.59 -12.33
CA ALA A 266 -9.12 -7.26 -11.22
C ALA A 266 -9.58 -6.24 -10.17
N GLY A 267 -10.89 -6.21 -9.91
CA GLY A 267 -11.50 -5.25 -9.00
C GLY A 267 -13.02 -5.24 -9.11
N GLY A 268 -13.69 -5.01 -7.99
CA GLY A 268 -15.14 -4.89 -7.90
C GLY A 268 -15.64 -3.44 -7.85
N PRO A 269 -16.97 -3.22 -7.86
CA PRO A 269 -17.59 -1.89 -7.77
C PRO A 269 -17.22 -1.08 -6.51
N ALA A 270 -16.67 -1.74 -5.49
CA ALA A 270 -16.26 -1.12 -4.24
C ALA A 270 -14.77 -0.73 -4.20
N LEU A 271 -13.90 -1.50 -4.87
CA LEU A 271 -12.46 -1.35 -4.81
C LEU A 271 -11.79 -2.02 -6.01
N SER A 272 -10.86 -1.32 -6.67
CA SER A 272 -9.84 -1.98 -7.48
C SER A 272 -8.86 -2.71 -6.56
N TYR A 273 -8.40 -3.92 -6.89
CA TYR A 273 -7.44 -4.63 -6.03
C TYR A 273 -6.00 -4.05 -6.12
N GLY A 274 -5.86 -2.73 -6.31
CA GLY A 274 -4.61 -1.99 -6.41
C GLY A 274 -4.87 -0.47 -6.41
N TYR A 275 -3.86 0.34 -6.70
CA TYR A 275 -3.98 1.80 -6.71
C TYR A 275 -4.91 2.32 -7.82
N ALA A 276 -5.69 3.37 -7.52
CA ALA A 276 -6.63 3.99 -8.46
C ALA A 276 -5.97 4.46 -9.76
N GLU A 277 -4.76 5.01 -9.63
CA GLU A 277 -3.98 5.58 -10.72
C GLU A 277 -3.57 4.52 -11.76
N THR A 278 -3.58 3.23 -11.42
CA THR A 278 -3.29 2.14 -12.36
C THR A 278 -4.29 2.10 -13.51
N ALA A 279 -5.60 2.19 -13.22
CA ALA A 279 -6.64 2.21 -14.25
C ALA A 279 -6.61 3.53 -15.05
N GLU A 280 -6.34 4.64 -14.38
CA GLU A 280 -6.24 5.98 -15.00
C GLU A 280 -5.07 6.06 -15.98
N LEU A 281 -3.91 5.52 -15.61
CA LEU A 281 -2.72 5.42 -16.47
C LEU A 281 -2.94 4.47 -17.65
N LEU A 282 -3.64 3.34 -17.47
CA LEU A 282 -3.96 2.43 -18.57
C LEU A 282 -4.91 3.08 -19.60
N ALA A 283 -5.93 3.79 -19.13
CA ALA A 283 -6.85 4.52 -20.00
C ALA A 283 -6.14 5.67 -20.75
N ALA A 284 -5.28 6.43 -20.05
CA ALA A 284 -4.49 7.52 -20.63
C ALA A 284 -3.42 7.00 -21.62
N ALA A 285 -2.83 5.82 -21.38
CA ALA A 285 -1.94 5.14 -22.33
C ALA A 285 -2.68 4.60 -23.57
N GLY A 286 -4.02 4.63 -23.59
CA GLY A 286 -4.83 4.32 -24.78
C GLY A 286 -5.61 3.00 -24.73
N ALA A 287 -5.62 2.29 -23.60
CA ALA A 287 -6.45 1.09 -23.46
C ALA A 287 -7.94 1.39 -23.30
N THR A 288 -8.77 0.39 -23.59
CA THR A 288 -10.11 0.27 -23.02
C THR A 288 -9.99 -0.55 -21.73
N VAL A 289 -10.07 0.11 -20.57
CA VAL A 289 -9.95 -0.55 -19.27
C VAL A 289 -11.33 -1.06 -18.84
N VAL A 290 -11.41 -2.33 -18.46
CA VAL A 290 -12.66 -2.97 -18.00
C VAL A 290 -12.39 -3.68 -16.68
N ALA A 291 -13.24 -3.44 -15.68
CA ALA A 291 -13.15 -4.15 -14.41
C ALA A 291 -13.60 -5.61 -14.59
N VAL A 292 -13.01 -6.52 -13.83
CA VAL A 292 -13.49 -7.90 -13.65
C VAL A 292 -13.37 -8.23 -12.16
N ASP A 293 -14.47 -8.63 -11.52
CA ASP A 293 -14.47 -9.03 -10.13
C ASP A 293 -14.33 -10.56 -10.04
N PRO A 294 -13.15 -11.12 -9.72
CA PRO A 294 -12.94 -12.57 -9.69
C PRO A 294 -13.77 -13.31 -8.64
N LEU A 295 -14.43 -12.58 -7.73
CA LEU A 295 -15.35 -13.15 -6.74
C LEU A 295 -16.78 -13.32 -7.27
N VAL A 296 -17.13 -12.74 -8.42
CA VAL A 296 -18.51 -12.68 -8.94
C VAL A 296 -18.61 -12.96 -10.44
N ASP A 297 -17.67 -12.45 -11.25
CA ASP A 297 -17.65 -12.64 -12.70
C ASP A 297 -17.09 -14.02 -13.08
N GLU A 298 -17.86 -14.82 -13.82
CA GLU A 298 -17.43 -16.15 -14.26
C GLU A 298 -16.57 -16.15 -15.55
N ALA A 299 -16.37 -14.99 -16.18
CA ALA A 299 -15.67 -14.86 -17.46
C ALA A 299 -14.89 -13.55 -17.57
N LEU A 300 -13.82 -13.56 -18.37
CA LEU A 300 -13.11 -12.35 -18.74
C LEU A 300 -13.95 -11.52 -19.74
N PRO A 301 -13.84 -10.17 -19.73
CA PRO A 301 -14.46 -9.31 -20.73
C PRO A 301 -14.14 -9.73 -22.18
N ALA A 302 -15.13 -9.64 -23.06
CA ALA A 302 -14.98 -10.01 -24.46
C ALA A 302 -13.84 -9.23 -25.14
N GLY A 303 -12.92 -9.94 -25.81
CA GLY A 303 -11.78 -9.33 -26.49
C GLY A 303 -10.63 -8.90 -25.58
N THR A 304 -10.59 -9.32 -24.31
CA THR A 304 -9.46 -9.07 -23.39
C THR A 304 -8.11 -9.38 -24.04
N ASP A 305 -7.28 -8.35 -24.20
CA ASP A 305 -5.93 -8.42 -24.75
C ASP A 305 -4.84 -8.56 -23.67
N ALA A 306 -5.13 -8.17 -22.42
CA ALA A 306 -4.28 -8.37 -21.24
C ALA A 306 -5.08 -8.33 -19.93
N LEU A 307 -4.51 -8.85 -18.85
CA LEU A 307 -5.07 -8.85 -17.49
C LEU A 307 -4.09 -8.23 -16.48
N VAL A 308 -4.61 -7.43 -15.55
CA VAL A 308 -3.87 -6.89 -14.39
C VAL A 308 -4.57 -7.33 -13.10
N ILE A 309 -3.84 -8.00 -12.21
CA ILE A 309 -4.28 -8.41 -10.88
C ILE A 309 -3.41 -7.63 -9.89
N GLY A 310 -3.99 -6.65 -9.20
CA GLY A 310 -3.23 -5.84 -8.24
C GLY A 310 -2.95 -6.57 -6.92
N GLY A 311 -2.08 -5.98 -6.10
CA GLY A 311 -1.59 -6.59 -4.85
C GLY A 311 -2.53 -6.57 -3.65
N ALA A 312 -3.80 -6.18 -3.82
CA ALA A 312 -4.78 -6.07 -2.74
C ALA A 312 -5.90 -7.14 -2.82
N LEU A 313 -5.75 -8.19 -3.64
CA LEU A 313 -6.71 -9.30 -3.73
C LEU A 313 -6.66 -10.14 -2.44
N PRO A 314 -7.71 -10.24 -1.60
CA PRO A 314 -7.59 -10.86 -0.29
C PRO A 314 -7.33 -12.37 -0.33
N GLU A 315 -6.31 -12.80 0.41
CA GLU A 315 -5.93 -14.21 0.58
C GLU A 315 -7.05 -15.05 1.19
N THR A 316 -7.86 -14.45 2.07
CA THR A 316 -9.03 -15.06 2.70
C THR A 316 -10.09 -15.54 1.70
N TYR A 317 -10.14 -14.98 0.49
CA TYR A 317 -11.07 -15.40 -0.57
C TYR A 317 -10.56 -16.58 -1.40
N ALA A 318 -9.56 -17.32 -0.90
CA ALA A 318 -9.06 -18.53 -1.55
C ALA A 318 -10.16 -19.58 -1.82
N GLU A 319 -11.26 -19.60 -1.05
CA GLU A 319 -12.37 -20.50 -1.32
C GLU A 319 -13.17 -20.06 -2.56
N GLU A 320 -13.60 -18.80 -2.60
CA GLU A 320 -14.39 -18.20 -3.66
C GLU A 320 -13.61 -18.14 -4.98
N LEU A 321 -12.34 -17.72 -4.93
CA LEU A 321 -11.42 -17.69 -6.07
C LEU A 321 -11.18 -19.09 -6.66
N SER A 322 -11.10 -20.12 -5.81
CA SER A 322 -10.99 -21.53 -6.22
C SER A 322 -12.31 -22.06 -6.78
N ALA A 323 -13.45 -21.68 -6.20
CA ALA A 323 -14.77 -22.07 -6.67
C ALA A 323 -15.07 -21.54 -8.08
N ASN A 324 -14.57 -20.35 -8.43
CA ASN A 324 -14.70 -19.74 -9.76
C ASN A 324 -13.82 -20.43 -10.83
N ARG A 325 -14.10 -21.71 -11.11
CA ARG A 325 -13.39 -22.55 -12.09
C ARG A 325 -13.46 -22.01 -13.51
N ARG A 326 -14.56 -21.35 -13.89
CA ARG A 326 -14.77 -20.77 -15.22
C ARG A 326 -13.81 -19.61 -15.47
N LEU A 327 -13.71 -18.65 -14.55
CA LEU A 327 -12.76 -17.56 -14.68
C LEU A 327 -11.31 -18.05 -14.56
N CYS A 328 -11.01 -18.96 -13.62
CA CYS A 328 -9.69 -19.56 -13.49
C CYS A 328 -9.19 -20.17 -14.81
N ALA A 329 -10.06 -20.92 -15.51
CA ALA A 329 -9.74 -21.48 -16.82
C ALA A 329 -9.54 -20.40 -17.89
N ALA A 330 -10.37 -19.36 -17.92
CA ALA A 330 -10.25 -18.25 -18.86
C ALA A 330 -8.93 -17.45 -18.68
N VAL A 331 -8.52 -17.20 -17.43
CA VAL A 331 -7.23 -16.57 -17.08
C VAL A 331 -6.05 -17.46 -17.54
N ALA A 332 -6.16 -18.77 -17.34
CA ALA A 332 -5.14 -19.71 -17.77
C ALA A 332 -4.99 -19.79 -19.30
N GLU A 333 -6.10 -19.79 -20.04
CA GLU A 333 -6.09 -19.73 -21.51
C GLU A 333 -5.58 -18.38 -22.03
N LEU A 334 -5.92 -17.25 -21.40
CA LEU A 334 -5.36 -15.94 -21.73
C LEU A 334 -3.82 -15.95 -21.66
N ALA A 335 -3.28 -16.49 -20.55
CA ALA A 335 -1.85 -16.60 -20.34
C ALA A 335 -1.17 -17.60 -21.31
N ARG A 336 -1.81 -18.75 -21.59
CA ARG A 336 -1.33 -19.73 -22.59
C ARG A 336 -1.33 -19.18 -24.01
N ALA A 337 -2.33 -18.39 -24.38
CA ALA A 337 -2.39 -17.66 -25.64
C ALA A 337 -1.30 -16.58 -25.79
N GLY A 338 -0.45 -16.39 -24.78
CA GLY A 338 0.68 -15.46 -24.82
C GLY A 338 0.29 -13.99 -24.65
N ARG A 339 -0.92 -13.72 -24.15
CA ARG A 339 -1.34 -12.37 -23.78
C ARG A 339 -0.66 -11.93 -22.47
N PRO A 340 -0.38 -10.63 -22.28
CA PRO A 340 0.19 -10.15 -21.03
C PRO A 340 -0.74 -10.41 -19.84
N VAL A 341 -0.17 -10.93 -18.75
CA VAL A 341 -0.86 -11.03 -17.45
C VAL A 341 0.09 -10.50 -16.38
N LEU A 342 -0.31 -9.46 -15.67
CA LEU A 342 0.44 -8.89 -14.56
C LEU A 342 -0.25 -9.30 -13.26
N ALA A 343 0.50 -9.84 -12.31
CA ALA A 343 0.01 -10.12 -10.97
C ALA A 343 0.98 -9.56 -9.93
N GLU A 344 0.48 -8.68 -9.08
CA GLU A 344 1.25 -8.05 -8.00
C GLU A 344 0.76 -8.56 -6.64
N GLY A 345 1.57 -8.39 -5.59
CA GLY A 345 1.24 -8.73 -4.20
C GLY A 345 0.62 -10.12 -4.02
N THR A 346 -0.52 -10.18 -3.34
CA THR A 346 -1.30 -11.40 -3.12
C THR A 346 -1.95 -11.95 -4.39
N GLY A 347 -2.13 -11.14 -5.43
CA GLY A 347 -2.66 -11.54 -6.73
C GLY A 347 -1.85 -12.63 -7.42
N LEU A 348 -0.56 -12.75 -7.11
CA LEU A 348 0.29 -13.86 -7.55
C LEU A 348 -0.25 -15.24 -7.10
N LEU A 349 -0.84 -15.32 -5.90
CA LEU A 349 -1.33 -16.59 -5.33
C LEU A 349 -2.46 -17.19 -6.17
N TRP A 350 -3.30 -16.35 -6.77
CA TRP A 350 -4.38 -16.78 -7.66
C TRP A 350 -3.87 -17.32 -9.02
N LEU A 351 -2.65 -16.97 -9.44
CA LEU A 351 -2.00 -17.53 -10.63
C LEU A 351 -1.26 -18.85 -10.38
N ALA A 352 -1.04 -19.23 -9.13
CA ALA A 352 -0.39 -20.49 -8.74
C ALA A 352 -1.19 -21.73 -9.19
N ARG A 353 -0.64 -22.94 -9.02
CA ARG A 353 -1.39 -24.20 -9.15
C ARG A 353 -2.43 -24.32 -8.04
N GLU A 354 -2.04 -23.99 -6.82
CA GLU A 354 -2.88 -24.06 -5.63
C GLU A 354 -2.44 -23.02 -4.59
N PHE A 355 -3.33 -22.71 -3.66
CA PHE A 355 -3.03 -21.96 -2.44
C PHE A 355 -3.79 -22.61 -1.28
N ASP A 356 -3.08 -22.97 -0.20
CA ASP A 356 -3.62 -23.72 0.95
C ASP A 356 -4.43 -24.98 0.56
N GLY A 357 -3.89 -25.76 -0.41
CA GLY A 357 -4.52 -26.98 -0.93
C GLY A 357 -5.75 -26.75 -1.82
N ARG A 358 -6.13 -25.50 -2.09
CA ARG A 358 -7.23 -25.13 -2.99
C ARG A 358 -6.68 -24.88 -4.38
N PRO A 359 -7.16 -25.54 -5.46
CA PRO A 359 -6.64 -25.30 -6.81
C PRO A 359 -6.96 -23.89 -7.30
N MET A 360 -5.99 -23.23 -7.92
CA MET A 360 -6.06 -21.85 -8.42
C MET A 360 -6.04 -21.85 -9.97
N CYS A 361 -5.62 -20.77 -10.64
CA CYS A 361 -5.63 -20.71 -12.11
C CYS A 361 -4.67 -21.69 -12.81
N GLY A 362 -3.61 -22.15 -12.14
CA GLY A 362 -2.63 -23.07 -12.74
C GLY A 362 -1.84 -22.46 -13.90
N VAL A 363 -1.53 -21.16 -13.81
CA VAL A 363 -0.67 -20.45 -14.77
C VAL A 363 0.81 -20.68 -14.43
N LEU A 364 1.12 -20.68 -13.13
CA LEU A 364 2.46 -20.85 -12.59
C LEU A 364 2.57 -22.22 -11.91
N ASP A 365 3.68 -22.93 -12.18
CA ASP A 365 4.05 -24.15 -11.46
C ASP A 365 4.62 -23.77 -10.08
N ALA A 366 3.71 -23.40 -9.18
CA ALA A 366 3.99 -23.02 -7.81
C ALA A 366 2.81 -23.40 -6.91
N THR A 367 3.11 -23.70 -5.65
CA THR A 367 2.14 -23.92 -4.57
C THR A 367 2.26 -22.79 -3.56
N GLY A 368 1.14 -22.13 -3.27
CA GLY A 368 1.05 -21.13 -2.22
C GLY A 368 0.66 -21.74 -0.87
N VAL A 369 1.19 -21.19 0.22
CA VAL A 369 0.81 -21.52 1.60
C VAL A 369 0.72 -20.27 2.47
N SER A 370 -0.29 -20.19 3.34
CA SER A 370 -0.42 -19.13 4.36
C SER A 370 0.59 -19.31 5.49
N MET A 371 1.23 -18.21 5.90
CA MET A 371 2.13 -18.17 7.05
C MET A 371 1.50 -17.46 8.26
N ASP A 372 1.94 -17.82 9.47
CA ASP A 372 1.55 -17.13 10.71
C ASP A 372 2.03 -15.68 10.76
N GLN A 373 3.22 -15.43 10.23
CA GLN A 373 3.89 -14.13 10.15
C GLN A 373 3.51 -13.39 8.87
N ILE A 374 3.38 -12.06 8.95
CA ILE A 374 3.11 -11.21 7.79
C ILE A 374 4.44 -10.69 7.23
N VAL A 375 4.68 -10.88 5.93
CA VAL A 375 5.81 -10.29 5.22
C VAL A 375 5.47 -8.84 4.86
N VAL A 376 6.20 -7.88 5.46
CA VAL A 376 6.01 -6.44 5.24
C VAL A 376 7.28 -5.72 4.75
N GLY A 377 7.06 -4.55 4.14
CA GLY A 377 8.08 -3.52 3.95
C GLY A 377 8.38 -3.21 2.48
N TYR A 378 9.05 -2.07 2.27
CA TYR A 378 9.51 -1.66 0.94
C TYR A 378 10.66 -2.55 0.45
N ARG A 379 10.80 -2.70 -0.86
CA ARG A 379 11.97 -3.30 -1.51
C ARG A 379 12.41 -2.43 -2.68
N GLU A 380 13.71 -2.19 -2.80
CA GLU A 380 14.32 -1.70 -4.04
C GLU A 380 14.66 -2.89 -4.92
N ALA A 381 13.82 -3.13 -5.92
CA ALA A 381 13.89 -4.29 -6.79
C ALA A 381 14.54 -3.93 -8.13
N THR A 382 15.39 -4.82 -8.62
CA THR A 382 16.03 -4.75 -9.94
C THR A 382 15.43 -5.81 -10.85
N ALA A 383 14.91 -5.39 -12.01
CA ALA A 383 14.25 -6.28 -12.97
C ALA A 383 15.25 -7.28 -13.58
N ARG A 384 14.91 -8.56 -13.58
CA ARG A 384 15.77 -9.66 -14.08
C ARG A 384 15.46 -10.10 -15.52
N ALA A 385 14.39 -9.59 -16.11
CA ALA A 385 14.04 -9.75 -17.52
C ALA A 385 13.34 -8.48 -18.04
N SER A 386 13.37 -8.26 -19.36
CA SER A 386 12.54 -7.23 -19.98
C SER A 386 11.11 -7.76 -20.11
N THR A 387 10.16 -7.10 -19.46
CA THR A 387 8.74 -7.49 -19.42
C THR A 387 7.84 -6.28 -19.68
N ALA A 388 6.52 -6.49 -19.70
CA ALA A 388 5.55 -5.39 -19.73
C ALA A 388 5.66 -4.45 -18.51
N VAL A 389 6.24 -4.89 -17.38
CA VAL A 389 6.46 -4.05 -16.20
C VAL A 389 7.70 -3.17 -16.34
N ALA A 390 8.85 -3.76 -16.66
CA ALA A 390 10.13 -3.06 -16.63
C ALA A 390 11.12 -3.62 -17.67
N PRO A 391 12.07 -2.81 -18.19
CA PRO A 391 13.20 -3.32 -18.95
C PRO A 391 14.22 -4.01 -18.01
N LEU A 392 15.06 -4.88 -18.58
CA LEU A 392 16.13 -5.57 -17.84
C LEU A 392 17.03 -4.56 -17.11
N GLY A 393 17.30 -4.80 -15.82
CA GLY A 393 18.18 -3.95 -15.01
C GLY A 393 17.55 -2.68 -14.45
N ALA A 394 16.30 -2.33 -14.80
CA ALA A 394 15.61 -1.21 -14.19
C ALA A 394 15.41 -1.42 -12.69
N ARG A 395 15.58 -0.34 -11.91
CA ARG A 395 15.37 -0.31 -10.46
C ARG A 395 14.06 0.38 -10.12
N LEU A 396 13.19 -0.30 -9.39
CA LEU A 396 11.89 0.19 -8.95
C LEU A 396 11.76 0.03 -7.43
N VAL A 397 10.95 0.89 -6.80
CA VAL A 397 10.54 0.71 -5.40
C VAL A 397 9.13 0.13 -5.38
N GLY A 398 8.95 -0.96 -4.65
CA GLY A 398 7.65 -1.57 -4.38
C GLY A 398 7.46 -1.88 -2.91
N TYR A 399 6.26 -2.33 -2.54
CA TYR A 399 5.89 -2.71 -1.19
C TYR A 399 5.39 -4.16 -1.14
N LYS A 400 5.75 -4.86 -0.07
CA LYS A 400 5.24 -6.20 0.25
C LYS A 400 4.31 -6.11 1.46
N HIS A 401 3.16 -6.77 1.39
CA HIS A 401 2.23 -6.99 2.52
C HIS A 401 1.37 -8.22 2.23
N HIS A 402 1.76 -9.37 2.76
CA HIS A 402 1.07 -10.65 2.54
C HIS A 402 1.45 -11.67 3.63
N ARG A 403 0.60 -12.68 3.86
CA ARG A 403 0.92 -13.88 4.66
C ARG A 403 1.29 -15.04 3.76
N GLY A 404 0.52 -15.24 2.70
CA GLY A 404 0.73 -16.27 1.69
C GLY A 404 2.10 -16.12 1.06
N VAL A 405 2.86 -17.21 0.98
CA VAL A 405 4.13 -17.31 0.26
C VAL A 405 4.05 -18.44 -0.75
N VAL A 406 4.89 -18.42 -1.77
CA VAL A 406 4.92 -19.46 -2.81
C VAL A 406 6.22 -20.26 -2.81
N ASN A 407 6.08 -21.55 -3.10
CA ASN A 407 7.16 -22.47 -3.38
C ASN A 407 7.01 -23.03 -4.81
N PRO A 408 8.02 -22.89 -5.70
CA PRO A 408 9.26 -22.13 -5.50
C PRO A 408 9.01 -20.62 -5.34
N ARG A 409 9.97 -19.88 -4.75
CA ARG A 409 9.86 -18.42 -4.59
C ARG A 409 9.95 -17.64 -5.91
N ALA A 410 10.52 -18.27 -6.94
CA ALA A 410 10.68 -17.72 -8.27
C ALA A 410 10.56 -18.82 -9.33
N GLY A 411 10.19 -18.41 -10.55
CA GLY A 411 10.25 -19.28 -11.72
C GLY A 411 11.68 -19.39 -12.29
N GLN A 412 11.83 -20.16 -13.38
CA GLN A 412 13.09 -20.29 -14.13
C GLN A 412 13.68 -18.93 -14.55
N ALA A 413 12.81 -17.96 -14.84
CA ALA A 413 13.17 -16.55 -14.91
C ALA A 413 12.51 -15.81 -13.72
N PRO A 414 13.30 -15.34 -12.72
CA PRO A 414 12.77 -14.50 -11.65
C PRO A 414 12.31 -13.15 -12.20
N ALA A 415 11.34 -12.52 -11.54
CA ALA A 415 10.93 -11.15 -11.87
C ALA A 415 11.95 -10.13 -11.33
N TRP A 416 12.38 -10.32 -10.08
CA TRP A 416 13.15 -9.35 -9.31
C TRP A 416 14.35 -9.96 -8.58
N THR A 417 15.36 -9.12 -8.36
CA THR A 417 16.41 -9.27 -7.34
C THR A 417 16.56 -7.98 -6.56
N TRP A 418 17.07 -8.05 -5.34
CA TRP A 418 17.36 -6.89 -4.48
C TRP A 418 18.66 -7.14 -3.70
N ALA A 419 19.19 -6.12 -3.03
CA ALA A 419 20.53 -6.16 -2.43
C ALA A 419 20.73 -7.26 -1.37
N ALA A 420 19.66 -7.66 -0.66
CA ALA A 420 19.69 -8.72 0.35
C ALA A 420 18.51 -9.69 0.17
N GLY A 421 18.80 -10.95 -0.14
CA GLY A 421 17.83 -12.04 -0.25
C GLY A 421 17.73 -12.68 -1.64
N ALA A 422 17.07 -13.84 -1.71
CA ALA A 422 16.90 -14.61 -2.93
C ALA A 422 16.09 -13.88 -4.03
N PRO A 423 16.32 -14.19 -5.33
CA PRO A 423 15.45 -13.74 -6.42
C PRO A 423 13.99 -14.18 -6.20
N GLU A 424 13.04 -13.36 -6.66
CA GLU A 424 11.61 -13.59 -6.40
C GLU A 424 10.73 -13.30 -7.63
N GLY A 425 9.58 -13.97 -7.68
CA GLY A 425 8.58 -13.79 -8.73
C GLY A 425 8.86 -14.58 -10.01
N PHE A 426 7.96 -14.46 -10.97
CA PHE A 426 7.88 -15.34 -12.14
C PHE A 426 7.74 -14.49 -13.39
N VAL A 427 8.61 -14.75 -14.36
CA VAL A 427 8.43 -14.34 -15.75
C VAL A 427 8.22 -15.60 -16.58
N TRP A 428 7.03 -15.73 -17.18
CA TRP A 428 6.68 -16.87 -18.03
C TRP A 428 5.89 -16.39 -19.24
N ARG A 429 6.44 -16.56 -20.45
CA ARG A 429 5.90 -15.96 -21.69
C ARG A 429 5.73 -14.43 -21.55
N ARG A 430 4.49 -13.92 -21.50
CA ARG A 430 4.16 -12.51 -21.22
C ARG A 430 3.55 -12.31 -19.83
N VAL A 431 3.55 -13.33 -18.97
CA VAL A 431 3.17 -13.24 -17.56
C VAL A 431 4.32 -12.64 -16.75
N HIS A 432 4.02 -11.62 -15.95
CA HIS A 432 4.91 -11.09 -14.91
C HIS A 432 4.15 -11.16 -13.59
N ALA A 433 4.59 -12.02 -12.67
CA ALA A 433 3.96 -12.18 -11.36
C ALA A 433 4.98 -11.97 -10.23
N SER A 434 4.64 -11.18 -9.21
CA SER A 434 5.47 -11.04 -8.00
C SER A 434 4.63 -10.67 -6.78
N GLN A 435 5.14 -10.99 -5.58
CA GLN A 435 4.58 -10.52 -4.31
C GLN A 435 4.99 -9.07 -3.97
N LEU A 436 5.78 -8.44 -4.84
CA LEU A 436 6.06 -7.01 -4.82
C LEU A 436 4.91 -6.25 -5.52
N THR A 437 4.36 -5.25 -4.86
CA THR A 437 3.33 -4.36 -5.43
C THR A 437 3.92 -3.00 -5.74
N LEU A 438 3.55 -2.42 -6.89
CA LEU A 438 4.11 -1.19 -7.42
C LEU A 438 3.05 -0.09 -7.47
N HIS A 439 3.43 1.15 -7.15
CA HIS A 439 2.56 2.30 -7.41
C HIS A 439 2.87 2.88 -8.79
N TRP A 440 1.97 2.67 -9.74
CA TRP A 440 2.22 3.04 -11.15
C TRP A 440 2.26 4.55 -11.37
N ALA A 441 1.66 5.37 -10.49
CA ALA A 441 1.87 6.81 -10.48
C ALA A 441 3.33 7.23 -10.18
N GLY A 442 4.14 6.36 -9.57
CA GLY A 442 5.59 6.52 -9.45
C GLY A 442 6.37 6.04 -10.70
N ASN A 443 5.81 5.06 -11.41
CA ASN A 443 6.44 4.34 -12.52
C ASN A 443 5.48 4.24 -13.73
N PRO A 444 5.09 5.36 -14.35
CA PRO A 444 3.97 5.39 -15.31
C PRO A 444 4.23 4.58 -16.59
N GLU A 445 5.50 4.36 -16.95
CA GLU A 445 5.92 3.53 -18.07
C GLU A 445 5.32 2.12 -18.04
N ILE A 446 5.00 1.56 -16.87
CA ILE A 446 4.39 0.23 -16.75
C ILE A 446 3.09 0.15 -17.57
N ALA A 447 2.22 1.17 -17.49
CA ALA A 447 0.98 1.19 -18.26
C ALA A 447 1.26 1.28 -19.76
N HIS A 448 2.13 2.19 -20.19
CA HIS A 448 2.49 2.35 -21.61
C HIS A 448 3.08 1.06 -22.20
N ARG A 449 4.01 0.42 -21.49
CA ARG A 449 4.62 -0.87 -21.86
C ARG A 449 3.60 -2.00 -21.92
N LEU A 450 2.63 -2.05 -21.00
CA LEU A 450 1.56 -3.04 -21.03
C LEU A 450 0.61 -2.82 -22.22
N VAL A 451 0.18 -1.58 -22.48
CA VAL A 451 -0.68 -1.26 -23.63
C VAL A 451 0.05 -1.61 -24.93
N ALA A 452 1.33 -1.27 -25.06
CA ALA A 452 2.16 -1.69 -26.19
C ALA A 452 2.18 -3.22 -26.36
N ALA A 453 2.44 -3.96 -25.28
CA ALA A 453 2.47 -5.42 -25.28
C ALA A 453 1.09 -6.08 -25.49
N SER A 454 -0.01 -5.34 -25.35
CA SER A 454 -1.37 -5.81 -25.60
C SER A 454 -1.78 -5.67 -27.06
N THR A 455 -1.13 -4.78 -27.82
CA THR A 455 -1.38 -4.65 -29.27
C THR A 455 -0.82 -5.85 -30.04
N PRO A 456 -1.61 -6.47 -30.94
CA PRO A 456 -1.10 -7.57 -31.77
C PRO A 456 -0.10 -7.04 -32.79
N SER A 457 1.11 -7.59 -32.78
CA SER A 457 2.10 -7.33 -33.83
C SER A 457 1.60 -7.88 -35.18
N PRO A 458 1.78 -7.19 -36.31
CA PRO A 458 1.35 -7.68 -37.63
C PRO A 458 1.89 -9.09 -37.97
N ALA A 459 3.07 -9.44 -37.47
CA ALA A 459 3.68 -10.75 -37.65
C ALA A 459 2.92 -11.91 -36.98
N ALA A 460 2.06 -11.64 -35.98
CA ALA A 460 1.28 -12.66 -35.27
C ALA A 460 -0.08 -12.97 -35.92
N LEU A 461 -0.47 -12.23 -36.98
CA LEU A 461 -1.77 -12.36 -37.66
C LEU A 461 -1.71 -13.19 -38.94
N ALA A 462 -0.56 -13.79 -39.27
CA ALA A 462 -0.42 -14.68 -40.43
C ALA A 462 -0.94 -16.10 -40.09
N PRO A 463 -2.04 -16.59 -40.69
CA PRO A 463 -2.50 -17.96 -40.49
C PRO A 463 -1.60 -18.90 -41.30
N GLY A 464 -0.90 -19.82 -40.64
CA GLY A 464 -0.21 -20.94 -41.31
C GLY A 464 1.30 -21.09 -41.04
N ALA A 465 1.94 -20.22 -40.27
CA ALA A 465 3.35 -20.37 -39.90
C ALA A 465 3.53 -21.48 -38.83
N VAL A 466 3.60 -22.74 -39.26
CA VAL A 466 4.07 -23.85 -38.42
C VAL A 466 5.52 -23.58 -38.02
N PRO A 467 5.88 -23.59 -36.71
CA PRO A 467 7.27 -23.46 -36.31
C PRO A 467 8.06 -24.68 -36.79
N ALA A 468 9.07 -24.45 -37.64
CA ALA A 468 9.92 -25.51 -38.14
C ALA A 468 10.63 -26.22 -36.97
N GLN A 469 10.42 -27.52 -36.84
CA GLN A 469 11.16 -28.33 -35.87
C GLN A 469 12.64 -28.33 -36.26
N GLY A 470 13.51 -27.89 -35.33
CA GLY A 470 14.95 -27.87 -35.56
C GLY A 470 15.50 -29.29 -35.74
N GLY A 471 15.94 -29.60 -36.96
CA GLY A 471 16.62 -30.86 -37.25
C GLY A 471 17.95 -30.95 -36.49
N ALA A 472 18.27 -32.15 -36.01
CA ALA A 472 19.54 -32.42 -35.35
C ALA A 472 20.73 -32.22 -36.32
N PRO A 473 21.88 -31.69 -35.86
CA PRO A 473 23.05 -31.53 -36.70
C PRO A 473 23.75 -32.87 -36.97
N ALA A 474 23.92 -33.21 -38.24
CA ALA A 474 24.81 -34.29 -38.69
C ALA A 474 26.29 -33.80 -38.70
N PRO A 475 27.28 -34.70 -38.55
CA PRO A 475 28.67 -34.31 -38.27
C PRO A 475 29.42 -33.82 -39.51
N ALA A 476 30.23 -32.77 -39.34
CA ALA A 476 31.14 -32.27 -40.37
C ALA A 476 32.53 -32.95 -40.28
N ASN A 477 32.85 -33.77 -41.28
CA ASN A 477 34.24 -34.20 -41.55
C ASN A 477 34.93 -33.16 -42.44
N GLY A 478 36.14 -32.72 -42.06
CA GLY A 478 36.96 -31.84 -42.89
C GLY A 478 38.10 -31.17 -42.14
N GLY A 479 39.29 -31.80 -42.13
CA GLY A 479 40.54 -31.13 -41.79
C GLY A 479 40.96 -30.13 -42.89
N PRO A 480 42.01 -29.30 -42.66
CA PRO A 480 43.35 -29.84 -42.91
C PRO A 480 44.51 -29.31 -42.03
N VAL A 481 45.54 -30.16 -41.92
CA VAL A 481 47.01 -29.89 -41.94
C VAL A 481 47.64 -28.97 -40.88
N LEU A 482 48.59 -29.57 -40.15
CA LEU A 482 49.61 -28.95 -39.30
C LEU A 482 50.83 -28.47 -40.10
N THR A 483 51.41 -27.31 -39.75
CA THR A 483 52.88 -27.12 -39.81
C THR A 483 53.44 -26.17 -38.74
N LYS A 484 54.33 -26.74 -37.91
CA LYS A 484 55.54 -26.20 -37.25
C LYS A 484 55.51 -24.98 -36.31
N THR A 485 56.25 -25.17 -35.21
CA THR A 485 56.53 -24.30 -34.06
C THR A 485 57.85 -23.54 -34.19
N GLY A 486 57.99 -22.41 -33.46
CA GLY A 486 59.23 -21.67 -33.22
C GLY A 486 59.02 -20.60 -32.11
N PRO A 487 60.03 -20.24 -31.28
CA PRO A 487 59.77 -20.01 -29.84
C PRO A 487 59.84 -18.56 -29.32
N SER A 488 59.46 -18.44 -28.03
CA SER A 488 59.26 -17.24 -27.19
C SER A 488 60.52 -16.46 -26.77
N ALA A 489 60.35 -15.17 -26.40
CA ALA A 489 61.11 -14.42 -25.37
C ALA A 489 60.40 -13.07 -25.00
N PRO A 490 60.76 -12.35 -23.90
CA PRO A 490 59.71 -11.89 -22.97
C PRO A 490 59.84 -10.44 -22.36
N VAL A 491 58.92 -10.08 -21.43
CA VAL A 491 59.07 -9.08 -20.32
C VAL A 491 59.07 -7.58 -20.73
N PRO A 492 58.73 -6.57 -19.88
CA PRO A 492 58.48 -6.56 -18.42
C PRO A 492 57.12 -5.98 -17.93
N ALA A 493 56.91 -6.09 -16.60
CA ALA A 493 55.98 -5.26 -15.83
C ALA A 493 56.74 -4.15 -15.05
N GLN A 494 56.10 -3.03 -14.77
CA GLN A 494 56.51 -2.05 -13.75
C GLN A 494 55.30 -1.35 -13.10
N ALA A 495 55.47 -0.89 -11.86
CA ALA A 495 54.48 -0.13 -11.09
C ALA A 495 55.10 1.21 -10.62
N GLY A 496 54.30 2.27 -10.42
CA GLY A 496 54.87 3.54 -9.93
C GLY A 496 54.03 4.83 -9.94
N ALA A 497 52.86 4.85 -9.29
CA ALA A 497 52.29 6.02 -8.59
C ALA A 497 52.08 7.37 -9.40
N PRO A 498 51.77 8.54 -8.80
CA PRO A 498 50.40 9.10 -8.94
C PRO A 498 50.32 10.57 -9.40
N VAL A 499 49.25 10.99 -10.11
CA VAL A 499 49.04 12.41 -10.48
C VAL A 499 47.56 12.85 -10.46
N SER A 500 47.29 13.84 -9.60
CA SER A 500 46.35 14.98 -9.62
C SER A 500 44.92 14.91 -10.22
N ALA A 501 43.98 15.50 -9.47
CA ALA A 501 42.68 15.98 -9.95
C ALA A 501 42.76 17.36 -10.63
N PRO A 502 41.79 17.73 -11.50
CA PRO A 502 41.57 19.10 -11.94
C PRO A 502 40.40 19.80 -11.21
N ALA A 503 40.51 21.11 -11.05
CA ALA A 503 39.50 21.98 -10.44
C ALA A 503 38.43 22.48 -11.45
N GLY A 504 37.35 23.08 -10.94
CA GLY A 504 36.18 23.50 -11.73
C GLY A 504 36.28 24.85 -12.45
N VAL A 505 35.18 25.21 -13.13
CA VAL A 505 34.97 26.44 -13.93
C VAL A 505 33.53 26.97 -13.65
N PRO A 506 33.26 28.29 -13.69
CA PRO A 506 32.26 28.92 -12.81
C PRO A 506 30.91 29.29 -13.45
N VAL A 507 29.97 29.74 -12.60
CA VAL A 507 28.71 30.40 -12.97
C VAL A 507 28.90 31.91 -13.04
N SER A 508 28.23 32.60 -13.97
CA SER A 508 28.21 34.07 -14.08
C SER A 508 26.79 34.63 -14.10
N ALA A 509 26.62 35.82 -13.52
CA ALA A 509 25.38 36.61 -13.55
C ALA A 509 25.69 38.12 -13.56
N PRO A 510 24.85 38.93 -14.23
CA PRO A 510 24.56 40.32 -13.87
C PRO A 510 23.03 40.57 -13.80
N ALA A 511 22.40 41.60 -13.23
CA ALA A 511 22.72 42.72 -12.32
C ALA A 511 21.33 43.28 -11.81
N GLY A 512 21.16 44.17 -10.83
CA GLY A 512 22.09 44.90 -9.95
C GLY A 512 21.59 46.33 -9.64
N VAL A 513 20.69 46.51 -8.65
CA VAL A 513 20.15 47.81 -8.20
C VAL A 513 20.16 47.91 -6.66
N SER A 514 20.42 49.09 -6.12
CA SER A 514 20.55 49.42 -4.68
C SER A 514 19.55 50.54 -4.28
N VAL A 515 19.41 51.06 -3.04
CA VAL A 515 20.27 51.18 -1.84
C VAL A 515 19.39 51.24 -0.57
N SER A 516 20.00 51.04 0.61
CA SER A 516 19.55 51.53 1.95
C SER A 516 18.61 50.62 2.76
N GLY A 517 18.78 50.44 4.09
CA GLY A 517 19.85 50.92 4.98
C GLY A 517 19.39 51.08 6.44
N ALA A 518 19.75 50.14 7.33
CA ALA A 518 19.63 50.27 8.79
C ALA A 518 20.55 49.25 9.49
N ALA A 519 21.18 49.63 10.61
CA ALA A 519 22.14 48.78 11.34
C ALA A 519 21.48 47.96 12.46
N PRO A 520 21.98 46.74 12.77
CA PRO A 520 21.53 45.98 13.93
C PRO A 520 22.29 46.34 15.22
N VAL A 521 21.56 46.35 16.34
CA VAL A 521 22.10 46.52 17.69
C VAL A 521 22.64 45.19 18.21
N VAL A 522 23.82 45.20 18.84
CA VAL A 522 24.43 44.04 19.51
C VAL A 522 23.93 43.93 20.95
N GLN A 523 23.55 42.73 21.39
CA GLN A 523 23.41 42.37 22.81
C GLN A 523 24.33 41.18 23.16
N PRO A 524 24.85 41.11 24.41
CA PRO A 524 25.94 40.21 24.76
C PRO A 524 25.50 38.82 25.26
N ALA A 525 26.42 37.85 25.19
CA ALA A 525 26.22 36.48 25.67
C ALA A 525 26.22 36.37 27.21
N PRO A 526 25.52 35.38 27.81
CA PRO A 526 25.53 35.12 29.25
C PRO A 526 26.78 34.36 29.73
N ALA A 527 27.16 34.59 30.98
CA ALA A 527 28.34 34.04 31.64
C ALA A 527 28.11 32.64 32.27
N PRO A 528 29.18 31.86 32.57
CA PRO A 528 29.06 30.48 33.06
C PRO A 528 28.79 30.37 34.57
N VAL A 529 28.17 29.27 34.99
CA VAL A 529 27.86 28.91 36.39
C VAL A 529 28.86 27.86 36.92
N PRO A 530 29.39 27.99 38.16
CA PRO A 530 30.42 27.08 38.69
C PRO A 530 29.85 25.81 39.33
N ALA A 531 30.71 24.77 39.43
CA ALA A 531 30.39 23.47 40.00
C ALA A 531 30.74 23.35 41.50
N GLY A 532 30.02 22.50 42.26
CA GLY A 532 30.40 22.14 43.62
C GLY A 532 29.53 21.08 44.34
N ALA A 533 30.21 20.10 44.95
CA ALA A 533 29.83 19.24 46.09
C ALA A 533 28.95 17.97 45.90
N VAL A 534 29.40 16.90 46.59
CA VAL A 534 28.93 15.49 46.69
C VAL A 534 29.40 14.99 48.07
N PRO A 535 28.59 14.38 48.97
CA PRO A 535 28.03 13.00 48.86
C PRO A 535 26.59 12.91 49.51
N PRO A 536 26.01 11.74 49.91
CA PRO A 536 26.42 10.33 49.82
C PRO A 536 25.37 9.34 49.24
N ALA A 537 25.77 8.06 49.15
CA ALA A 537 25.05 6.96 48.51
C ALA A 537 23.97 6.28 49.38
N ALA A 538 22.97 5.68 48.70
CA ALA A 538 22.12 4.61 49.23
C ALA A 538 21.76 3.62 48.09
N SER A 539 21.53 2.36 48.47
CA SER A 539 21.37 1.20 47.58
C SER A 539 19.94 0.98 47.08
N GLY A 540 19.75 0.31 45.93
CA GLY A 540 18.44 -0.24 45.57
C GLY A 540 18.25 -0.72 44.13
N SER A 541 18.40 -2.03 43.90
CA SER A 541 17.73 -2.86 42.87
C SER A 541 17.62 -2.35 41.42
N ALA A 542 18.40 -2.95 40.51
CA ALA A 542 18.19 -2.85 39.06
C ALA A 542 17.31 -4.00 38.55
N ALA A 543 16.22 -3.68 37.84
CA ALA A 543 15.46 -4.62 37.01
C ALA A 543 15.75 -4.34 35.53
N PRO A 544 15.98 -5.37 34.68
CA PRO A 544 16.44 -5.14 33.31
C PRO A 544 15.31 -4.71 32.37
N VAL A 545 15.58 -3.66 31.59
CA VAL A 545 14.82 -3.30 30.38
C VAL A 545 15.31 -4.18 29.22
N PRO A 546 14.43 -4.89 28.50
CA PRO A 546 14.81 -5.56 27.26
C PRO A 546 14.80 -4.56 26.10
N GLY A 547 15.95 -4.35 25.45
CA GLY A 547 16.10 -3.45 24.31
C GLY A 547 17.04 -4.01 23.25
N ALA A 548 16.64 -3.88 21.99
CA ALA A 548 17.39 -4.13 20.75
C ALA A 548 18.06 -5.52 20.59
N VAL A 549 17.47 -6.36 19.73
CA VAL A 549 18.19 -7.44 19.06
C VAL A 549 18.37 -7.04 17.60
N ASP A 550 19.61 -7.07 17.14
CA ASP A 550 20.01 -6.81 15.76
C ASP A 550 19.52 -7.94 14.84
N LEU A 551 18.97 -7.60 13.67
CA LEU A 551 18.35 -8.58 12.75
C LEU A 551 19.19 -8.74 11.47
N THR A 552 20.36 -9.34 11.64
CA THR A 552 21.14 -9.94 10.55
C THR A 552 21.58 -11.36 10.91
N ASP A 553 20.69 -12.34 10.72
CA ASP A 553 21.05 -13.70 10.26
C ASP A 553 19.80 -14.53 9.91
N GLU A 554 19.84 -15.24 8.78
CA GLU A 554 18.90 -16.33 8.44
C GLU A 554 19.52 -17.69 8.83
N PRO A 555 18.76 -18.62 9.42
CA PRO A 555 19.18 -20.01 9.49
C PRO A 555 18.66 -20.81 8.27
N THR A 556 19.58 -21.26 7.42
CA THR A 556 19.30 -22.37 6.49
C THR A 556 19.15 -23.68 7.28
N ALA A 557 18.01 -24.36 7.18
CA ALA A 557 17.83 -25.71 7.72
C ALA A 557 16.99 -26.59 6.79
N ASP A 558 17.63 -27.62 6.25
CA ASP A 558 17.02 -28.69 5.46
C ASP A 558 16.30 -29.69 6.40
N VAL A 559 15.03 -30.02 6.15
CA VAL A 559 14.21 -30.86 7.05
C VAL A 559 13.48 -31.96 6.29
N ARG A 560 13.90 -33.21 6.55
CA ARG A 560 13.15 -34.43 6.19
C ARG A 560 11.92 -34.62 7.10
N PRO A 561 10.83 -35.23 6.60
CA PRO A 561 9.59 -35.36 7.36
C PRO A 561 9.68 -36.43 8.46
N PRO A 562 9.05 -36.22 9.64
CA PRO A 562 8.92 -37.24 10.68
C PRO A 562 7.78 -38.23 10.40
N ALA A 563 7.91 -39.45 10.92
CA ALA A 563 6.98 -40.55 10.67
C ALA A 563 5.68 -40.46 11.48
N THR A 564 4.61 -40.99 10.89
CA THR A 564 3.26 -41.13 11.49
C THR A 564 3.24 -42.07 12.71
N ARG A 565 2.46 -41.72 13.73
CA ARG A 565 1.95 -42.65 14.76
C ARG A 565 0.42 -42.56 14.88
N PRO A 566 -0.29 -43.68 15.16
CA PRO A 566 -1.74 -43.77 15.00
C PRO A 566 -2.52 -43.29 16.23
N ALA A 567 -3.79 -42.93 16.00
CA ALA A 567 -4.76 -42.52 17.02
C ALA A 567 -5.29 -43.69 17.86
N ALA A 568 -5.70 -43.41 19.10
CA ALA A 568 -6.42 -44.33 19.97
C ALA A 568 -7.95 -44.04 19.91
N PRO A 569 -8.81 -45.06 20.10
CA PRO A 569 -10.26 -44.92 19.89
C PRO A 569 -11.02 -44.44 21.13
N THR A 570 -12.11 -43.69 20.91
CA THR A 570 -13.15 -43.42 21.90
C THR A 570 -14.46 -44.10 21.50
N THR A 571 -15.13 -44.71 22.48
CA THR A 571 -16.36 -45.49 22.31
C THR A 571 -17.63 -44.63 22.32
N PRO A 572 -18.75 -45.11 21.72
CA PRO A 572 -19.97 -44.31 21.57
C PRO A 572 -20.87 -44.36 22.81
N VAL A 573 -21.62 -43.28 23.05
CA VAL A 573 -22.74 -43.23 24.01
C VAL A 573 -24.06 -43.40 23.25
N GLY A 574 -24.94 -44.27 23.74
CA GLY A 574 -26.13 -44.72 23.03
C GLY A 574 -27.40 -43.90 23.29
N THR A 575 -28.36 -44.11 22.39
CA THR A 575 -29.77 -43.66 22.46
C THR A 575 -30.63 -44.52 23.39
N PRO A 576 -31.65 -43.92 24.01
CA PRO A 576 -33.02 -44.45 24.01
C PRO A 576 -34.05 -43.34 23.71
N ASP A 577 -35.33 -43.56 23.40
CA ASP A 577 -36.11 -44.67 22.83
C ASP A 577 -37.44 -44.06 22.33
N ALA A 578 -38.22 -44.75 21.47
CA ALA A 578 -39.42 -44.18 20.84
C ALA A 578 -40.73 -44.67 21.49
N GLY A 579 -41.58 -43.73 21.93
CA GLY A 579 -42.91 -44.02 22.47
C GLY A 579 -44.02 -43.17 21.83
N ARG A 580 -44.94 -43.83 21.09
CA ARG A 580 -46.13 -43.19 20.49
C ARG A 580 -47.31 -43.13 21.48
N ALA A 581 -48.04 -42.01 21.49
CA ALA A 581 -49.50 -41.97 21.63
C ALA A 581 -50.05 -40.61 21.12
N ALA A 582 -51.29 -40.57 20.63
CA ALA A 582 -51.92 -39.41 20.01
C ALA A 582 -53.20 -38.97 20.81
N PRO A 583 -54.07 -38.05 20.35
CA PRO A 583 -54.50 -36.88 21.14
C PRO A 583 -55.94 -36.99 21.68
N PRO A 584 -56.47 -35.88 22.23
CA PRO A 584 -57.73 -35.37 21.67
C PRO A 584 -57.72 -33.85 21.40
N ALA A 585 -58.77 -33.38 20.69
CA ALA A 585 -58.97 -32.00 20.24
C ALA A 585 -59.97 -31.22 21.12
N VAL A 586 -60.09 -29.89 20.89
CA VAL A 586 -61.34 -29.16 20.53
C VAL A 586 -61.21 -27.63 20.82
N GLY A 587 -61.54 -26.80 19.81
CA GLY A 587 -62.03 -25.41 19.91
C GLY A 587 -61.01 -24.30 20.26
N GLY A 588 -61.00 -23.12 19.62
CA GLY A 588 -61.76 -22.64 18.45
C GLY A 588 -61.68 -21.11 18.29
N ALA A 589 -61.98 -20.60 17.07
CA ALA A 589 -62.34 -19.21 16.68
C ALA A 589 -61.38 -18.04 17.06
N GLU A 590 -60.76 -17.35 16.07
CA GLU A 590 -61.18 -16.06 15.46
C GLU A 590 -60.46 -14.83 16.11
N GLY A 591 -59.99 -13.81 15.40
CA GLY A 591 -59.96 -13.55 13.95
C GLY A 591 -58.99 -12.40 13.57
N GLU A 592 -59.00 -12.11 12.27
CA GLU A 592 -58.29 -11.12 11.44
C GLU A 592 -58.27 -9.66 11.98
N ALA A 593 -57.44 -8.73 11.48
CA ALA A 593 -56.73 -8.67 10.19
C ALA A 593 -55.33 -8.00 10.29
#